data_AF-A0A5S4FGT7-F1
#
_entry.id   AF-A0A5S4FGT7-F1
#
_cell.length_a   1.000
_cell.length_b   1.000
_cell.length_c   1.000
_cell.angle_alpha   90.00
_cell.angle_beta   90.00
_cell.angle_gamma   90.00
#
_symmetry.space_group_name_H-M   'P 1'
#
loop_
_entity.id
_entity.type
_entity.pdbx_description
1 polymer ?
#
loop_
_entity_poly.entity_id
_entity_poly.type
_entity_poly.pdbx_seq_one_letter_code
_entity_poly.pdbx_strand_id
1 'polypeptide(L)'
;MSSAGSATDLDQVILPAIPPAHLLSGQVAALQVTDRLHRGTQIVGRFETSGLAGFKIAAQGRPLRVRMSLSVDELSVTGWHTGQSEPASPLPRLIQIRSQGRLRQCVLLRGRKAHAQVAFDLAAEEIPDDGLICVEALDLMEGDGVSEEVRQIVGGRLMPDGVAGLRLDKIVFEEPPPADFDPDTLDGCRCELYSLVSAGGLANVNRQGVRLLRSGMFVINPVLPGAFGSTGRITLRLGTKAEPAAIIPATWRRMNSELRWLRHATRKLIRAAAPTVERILNVRDGDAGRPKRRVQGNITELELPSPARSPMIVLVSAAQGVIPTLESGTSH
;
A
#
# COMPACT_ATOMS: atom_id res chain seq x y z
N MET A 1 11.68 32.79 -31.99
CA MET A 1 11.31 33.93 -31.12
C MET A 1 10.53 33.36 -29.95
N SER A 2 11.20 33.06 -28.84
CA SER A 2 10.57 32.56 -27.61
C SER A 2 10.22 33.76 -26.73
N SER A 3 8.94 33.95 -26.42
CA SER A 3 8.53 34.95 -25.43
C SER A 3 9.03 34.51 -24.05
N ALA A 4 10.14 35.09 -23.61
CA ALA A 4 10.53 35.06 -22.21
C ALA A 4 9.47 35.84 -21.43
N GLY A 5 8.58 35.11 -20.76
CA GLY A 5 7.66 35.71 -19.81
C GLY A 5 8.44 36.44 -18.72
N SER A 6 7.95 37.61 -18.33
CA SER A 6 8.48 38.47 -17.27
C SER A 6 8.57 37.72 -15.94
N ALA A 7 9.70 37.04 -15.70
CA ALA A 7 10.10 36.65 -14.35
C ALA A 7 10.50 37.94 -13.61
N THR A 8 9.82 38.24 -12.51
CA THR A 8 10.19 39.38 -11.67
C THR A 8 11.32 38.94 -10.74
N ASP A 9 12.19 39.86 -10.30
CA ASP A 9 13.28 39.57 -9.33
C ASP A 9 12.79 39.00 -7.97
N LEU A 10 11.47 38.92 -7.78
CA LEU A 10 10.79 38.37 -6.61
C LEU A 10 10.43 36.90 -6.75
N ASP A 11 10.51 36.32 -7.96
CA ASP A 11 10.23 34.90 -8.18
C ASP A 11 11.38 34.06 -7.63
N GLN A 12 11.15 33.42 -6.48
CA GLN A 12 12.13 32.48 -5.92
C GLN A 12 12.45 31.38 -6.92
N VAL A 13 13.70 31.34 -7.38
CA VAL A 13 14.19 30.24 -8.21
C VAL A 13 14.19 28.96 -7.39
N ILE A 14 13.28 28.04 -7.73
CA ILE A 14 13.21 26.73 -7.09
C ILE A 14 14.31 25.86 -7.67
N LEU A 15 15.37 25.64 -6.88
CA LEU A 15 16.45 24.74 -7.26
C LEU A 15 15.98 23.28 -7.13
N PRO A 16 16.23 22.43 -8.15
CA PRO A 16 15.90 21.02 -8.08
C PRO A 16 16.70 20.30 -6.99
N ALA A 17 16.07 19.39 -6.26
CA ALA A 17 16.79 18.50 -5.36
C ALA A 17 17.57 17.45 -6.15
N ILE A 18 18.78 17.13 -5.70
CA ILE A 18 19.67 16.17 -6.36
C ILE A 18 19.52 14.79 -5.69
N PRO A 19 19.24 13.71 -6.43
CA PRO A 19 19.22 12.35 -5.89
C PRO A 19 20.58 11.95 -5.24
N PRO A 20 20.61 11.20 -4.12
CA PRO A 20 19.45 10.78 -3.33
C PRO A 20 18.82 11.94 -2.56
N ALA A 21 17.53 12.18 -2.80
CA ALA A 21 16.78 13.26 -2.18
C ALA A 21 15.77 12.68 -1.19
N HIS A 22 15.93 13.03 0.09
CA HIS A 22 15.00 12.64 1.15
C HIS A 22 14.18 13.84 1.60
N LEU A 23 12.87 13.80 1.36
CA LEU A 23 11.95 14.83 1.80
C LEU A 23 11.13 14.31 2.99
N LEU A 24 11.26 15.02 4.10
CA LEU A 24 10.59 14.75 5.38
C LEU A 24 9.68 15.90 5.82
N SER A 25 9.72 17.03 5.11
CA SER A 25 9.02 18.26 5.44
C SER A 25 8.50 18.94 4.18
N GLY A 26 7.33 19.55 4.27
CA GLY A 26 6.74 20.38 3.24
C GLY A 26 7.37 21.77 3.12
N GLN A 27 8.29 22.12 4.01
CA GLN A 27 9.05 23.38 3.94
C GLN A 27 10.20 23.33 2.92
N VAL A 28 10.45 22.17 2.31
CA VAL A 28 11.49 22.00 1.30
C VAL A 28 11.09 22.76 0.02
N ALA A 29 11.97 23.64 -0.46
CA ALA A 29 11.71 24.46 -1.64
C ALA A 29 11.44 23.64 -2.91
N ALA A 30 12.11 22.49 -3.05
CA ALA A 30 11.94 21.57 -4.18
C ALA A 30 10.57 20.88 -4.24
N LEU A 31 9.79 20.88 -3.15
CA LEU A 31 8.39 20.46 -3.21
C LEU A 31 7.59 21.54 -3.93
N GLN A 32 6.69 21.18 -4.81
CA GLN A 32 5.64 22.05 -5.34
C GLN A 32 4.31 21.41 -4.98
N VAL A 33 3.34 22.23 -4.64
CA VAL A 33 2.03 21.74 -4.22
C VAL A 33 1.01 22.12 -5.27
N THR A 34 0.16 21.15 -5.61
CA THR A 34 -0.88 21.34 -6.61
C THR A 34 -2.13 20.64 -6.11
N ASP A 35 -3.22 21.40 -6.00
CA ASP A 35 -4.59 20.98 -5.63
C ASP A 35 -4.74 20.04 -4.42
N ARG A 36 -5.46 20.51 -3.39
CA ARG A 36 -5.93 19.70 -2.23
C ARG A 36 -4.86 18.93 -1.44
N LEU A 37 -3.60 19.36 -1.56
CA LEU A 37 -2.48 18.94 -0.72
C LEU A 37 -2.04 20.13 0.15
N HIS A 38 -1.92 19.92 1.45
CA HIS A 38 -1.41 20.91 2.40
C HIS A 38 0.02 20.55 2.83
N ARG A 39 0.95 21.51 2.73
CA ARG A 39 2.33 21.31 3.20
C ARG A 39 2.38 21.14 4.72
N GLY A 40 3.19 20.19 5.19
CA GLY A 40 3.43 19.99 6.61
C GLY A 40 4.78 20.52 7.07
N THR A 41 4.91 20.85 8.36
CA THR A 41 6.22 21.17 8.95
C THR A 41 7.02 19.90 9.28
N GLN A 42 6.35 18.87 9.78
CA GLN A 42 6.95 17.59 10.22
C GLN A 42 6.69 16.42 9.27
N ILE A 43 5.97 16.68 8.18
CA ILE A 43 5.66 15.75 7.11
C ILE A 43 5.77 16.51 5.79
N VAL A 44 5.89 15.80 4.68
CA VAL A 44 5.89 16.44 3.35
C VAL A 44 4.56 17.16 3.11
N GLY A 45 3.45 16.48 3.38
CA GLY A 45 2.14 17.08 3.27
C GLY A 45 1.00 16.14 3.60
N ARG A 46 -0.20 16.66 3.42
CA ARG A 46 -1.45 16.00 3.77
C ARG A 46 -2.50 16.21 2.68
N PHE A 47 -3.19 15.14 2.33
CA PHE A 47 -4.29 15.17 1.38
C PHE A 47 -5.63 15.42 2.06
N GLU A 48 -6.40 16.30 1.44
CA GLU A 48 -7.75 16.68 1.85
C GLU A 48 -8.83 15.75 1.27
N THR A 49 -8.73 15.49 -0.03
CA THR A 49 -9.52 14.46 -0.75
C THR A 49 -8.54 13.74 -1.67
N SER A 50 -8.71 13.78 -2.99
CA SER A 50 -7.61 13.54 -3.93
C SER A 50 -6.55 14.64 -3.81
N GLY A 51 -5.30 14.36 -4.15
CA GLY A 51 -4.35 15.45 -4.37
C GLY A 51 -3.05 15.04 -5.04
N LEU A 52 -2.27 16.06 -5.36
CA LEU A 52 -1.06 15.96 -6.14
C LEU A 52 0.11 16.67 -5.43
N ALA A 53 1.26 16.01 -5.42
CA ALA A 53 2.52 16.58 -4.98
C ALA A 53 3.48 16.64 -6.17
N GLY A 54 3.93 17.83 -6.54
CA GLY A 54 5.00 18.03 -7.51
C GLY A 54 6.36 18.07 -6.82
N PHE A 55 7.38 17.49 -7.41
CA PHE A 55 8.74 17.50 -6.87
C PHE A 55 9.72 17.89 -7.95
N LYS A 56 10.51 18.94 -7.72
CA LYS A 56 11.55 19.38 -8.64
C LYS A 56 12.83 18.60 -8.34
N ILE A 57 13.14 17.58 -9.15
CA ILE A 57 14.26 16.65 -8.96
C ILE A 57 15.19 16.65 -10.17
N ALA A 58 16.49 16.82 -9.94
CA ALA A 58 17.51 16.77 -10.98
C ALA A 58 17.90 15.32 -11.30
N ALA A 59 17.07 14.63 -12.09
CA ALA A 59 17.33 13.24 -12.47
C ALA A 59 18.52 13.08 -13.44
N GLN A 60 18.79 14.10 -14.28
CA GLN A 60 19.88 14.10 -15.26
C GLN A 60 19.81 12.92 -16.25
N GLY A 61 18.60 12.60 -16.73
CA GLY A 61 18.38 11.50 -17.68
C GLY A 61 18.55 10.09 -17.09
N ARG A 62 18.58 9.96 -15.76
CA ARG A 62 18.69 8.67 -15.06
C ARG A 62 17.32 8.22 -14.53
N PRO A 63 17.04 6.90 -14.50
CA PRO A 63 15.84 6.39 -13.86
C PRO A 63 15.90 6.64 -12.34
N LEU A 64 14.73 6.77 -11.71
CA LEU A 64 14.62 7.00 -10.28
C LEU A 64 13.67 5.99 -9.63
N ARG A 65 14.08 5.44 -8.49
CA ARG A 65 13.22 4.74 -7.55
C ARG A 65 12.60 5.76 -6.60
N VAL A 66 11.28 5.77 -6.55
CA VAL A 66 10.51 6.57 -5.61
C VAL A 66 10.08 5.66 -4.47
N ARG A 67 10.44 6.00 -3.23
CA ARG A 67 9.98 5.32 -2.02
C ARG A 67 9.21 6.28 -1.14
N MET A 68 8.07 5.84 -0.66
CA MET A 68 7.12 6.70 0.03
C MET A 68 6.55 6.00 1.26
N SER A 69 6.55 6.72 2.38
CA SER A 69 5.87 6.30 3.61
C SER A 69 4.59 7.11 3.77
N LEU A 70 3.48 6.40 3.96
CA LEU A 70 2.15 6.98 4.12
C LEU A 70 1.56 6.61 5.48
N SER A 71 0.77 7.52 6.04
CA SER A 71 -0.03 7.25 7.23
C SER A 71 -1.39 7.93 7.17
N VAL A 72 -2.34 7.46 7.98
CA VAL A 72 -3.64 8.13 8.15
C VAL A 72 -3.69 8.75 9.54
N ASP A 73 -4.01 10.04 9.58
CA ASP A 73 -4.28 10.75 10.82
C ASP A 73 -5.78 10.99 10.96
N GLU A 74 -6.43 10.08 11.68
CA GLU A 74 -7.88 10.06 11.93
C GLU A 74 -8.37 11.29 12.71
N LEU A 75 -7.52 11.93 13.53
CA LEU A 75 -7.91 13.08 14.35
C LEU A 75 -8.11 14.36 13.55
N SER A 76 -7.67 14.37 12.29
CA SER A 76 -7.87 15.50 11.39
C SER A 76 -8.43 15.08 10.03
N VAL A 77 -9.05 13.89 9.98
CA VAL A 77 -10.09 13.54 8.99
C VAL A 77 -11.40 14.30 9.31
N THR A 78 -11.58 14.74 10.56
CA THR A 78 -12.76 15.46 11.02
C THR A 78 -12.87 16.85 10.37
N GLY A 79 -13.77 16.97 9.39
CA GLY A 79 -14.54 18.19 9.18
C GLY A 79 -13.89 19.37 8.46
N TRP A 80 -12.80 19.20 7.70
CA TRP A 80 -12.28 20.35 6.92
C TRP A 80 -13.12 20.67 5.68
N HIS A 81 -13.78 19.69 5.07
CA HIS A 81 -14.65 19.89 3.89
C HIS A 81 -16.15 19.84 4.21
N THR A 82 -16.53 19.03 5.21
CA THR A 82 -17.94 18.73 5.50
C THR A 82 -18.40 19.23 6.87
N GLY A 83 -17.48 19.68 7.74
CA GLY A 83 -17.79 20.14 9.10
C GLY A 83 -18.39 19.09 10.05
N GLN A 84 -18.54 17.83 9.61
CA GLN A 84 -19.17 16.77 10.39
C GLN A 84 -18.14 15.74 10.85
N SER A 85 -18.17 15.43 12.16
CA SER A 85 -17.36 14.38 12.77
C SER A 85 -18.07 13.04 12.63
N GLU A 86 -17.92 12.38 11.48
CA GLU A 86 -18.38 11.00 11.30
C GLU A 86 -17.50 10.05 12.17
N PRO A 87 -18.10 9.05 12.84
CA PRO A 87 -17.33 8.03 13.54
C PRO A 87 -16.41 7.28 12.57
N ALA A 88 -15.21 6.91 13.05
CA ALA A 88 -14.23 6.19 12.23
C ALA A 88 -14.85 4.94 11.58
N SER A 89 -14.95 4.94 10.25
CA SER A 89 -15.53 3.83 9.50
C SER A 89 -14.72 2.54 9.74
N PRO A 90 -15.37 1.38 9.95
CA PRO A 90 -14.69 0.10 10.06
C PRO A 90 -14.19 -0.43 8.71
N LEU A 91 -14.55 0.23 7.60
CA LEU A 91 -14.15 -0.15 6.26
C LEU A 91 -12.68 0.24 6.00
N PRO A 92 -11.92 -0.58 5.26
CA PRO A 92 -10.58 -0.22 4.84
C PRO A 92 -10.61 0.90 3.79
N ARG A 93 -9.53 1.67 3.71
CA ARG A 93 -9.26 2.63 2.63
C ARG A 93 -8.38 1.95 1.59
N LEU A 94 -8.71 2.11 0.31
CA LEU A 94 -7.90 1.61 -0.79
C LEU A 94 -7.52 2.76 -1.70
N ILE A 95 -6.23 3.05 -1.74
CA ILE A 95 -5.67 4.27 -2.29
C ILE A 95 -4.83 3.89 -3.50
N GLN A 96 -5.07 4.54 -4.64
CA GLN A 96 -4.18 4.45 -5.78
C GLN A 96 -3.06 5.49 -5.65
N ILE A 97 -1.83 5.03 -5.87
CA ILE A 97 -0.66 5.88 -5.99
C ILE A 97 -0.25 5.92 -7.44
N ARG A 98 -0.18 7.13 -7.98
CA ARG A 98 0.14 7.37 -9.38
C ARG A 98 1.33 8.30 -9.47
N SER A 99 1.98 8.26 -10.62
CA SER A 99 2.98 9.24 -10.97
C SER A 99 2.96 9.49 -12.47
N GLN A 100 2.95 10.77 -12.83
CA GLN A 100 2.77 11.24 -14.21
C GLN A 100 1.51 10.67 -14.85
N GLY A 101 0.38 10.66 -14.12
CA GLY A 101 -0.89 10.12 -14.61
C GLY A 101 -0.93 8.60 -14.81
N ARG A 102 0.10 7.85 -14.39
CA ARG A 102 0.14 6.38 -14.49
C ARG A 102 -0.03 5.74 -13.11
N LEU A 103 -0.93 4.76 -13.01
CA LEU A 103 -1.07 3.92 -11.81
C LEU A 103 0.23 3.15 -11.56
N ARG A 104 0.82 3.34 -10.38
CA ARG A 104 2.07 2.68 -9.98
C ARG A 104 1.80 1.57 -8.97
N GLN A 105 1.04 1.88 -7.93
CA GLN A 105 0.85 1.03 -6.76
C GLN A 105 -0.54 1.28 -6.19
N CYS A 106 -1.10 0.30 -5.49
CA CYS A 106 -2.28 0.47 -4.65
C CYS A 106 -1.94 0.13 -3.20
N VAL A 107 -2.59 0.82 -2.28
CA VAL A 107 -2.35 0.70 -0.84
C VAL A 107 -3.67 0.48 -0.12
N LEU A 108 -3.73 -0.60 0.65
CA LEU A 108 -4.83 -0.89 1.55
C LEU A 108 -4.44 -0.45 2.97
N LEU A 109 -5.27 0.39 3.59
CA LEU A 109 -5.09 0.91 4.95
C LEU A 109 -6.30 0.55 5.80
N ARG A 110 -6.09 -0.01 7.00
CA ARG A 110 -7.18 -0.43 7.89
C ARG A 110 -6.85 -0.16 9.35
N GLY A 111 -7.81 0.42 10.06
CA GLY A 111 -7.76 0.61 11.51
C GLY A 111 -6.96 1.85 11.92
N ARG A 112 -6.86 2.04 13.23
CA ARG A 112 -6.25 3.22 13.84
C ARG A 112 -4.75 3.24 13.59
N LYS A 113 -4.21 4.41 13.21
CA LYS A 113 -2.79 4.61 12.88
C LYS A 113 -2.33 3.72 11.73
N ALA A 114 -3.12 3.60 10.68
CA ALA A 114 -2.71 2.82 9.52
C ALA A 114 -1.48 3.46 8.85
N HIS A 115 -0.52 2.62 8.47
CA HIS A 115 0.72 3.02 7.80
C HIS A 115 1.01 2.08 6.63
N ALA A 116 1.64 2.60 5.58
CA ALA A 116 2.10 1.81 4.45
C ALA A 116 3.41 2.33 3.87
N GLN A 117 4.10 1.45 3.15
CA GLN A 117 5.22 1.79 2.30
C GLN A 117 4.88 1.50 0.85
N VAL A 118 5.30 2.41 -0.02
CA VAL A 118 5.09 2.35 -1.45
C VAL A 118 6.41 2.54 -2.14
N ALA A 119 6.68 1.73 -3.16
CA ALA A 119 7.86 1.87 -3.98
C ALA A 119 7.52 1.63 -5.45
N PHE A 120 8.06 2.45 -6.33
CA PHE A 120 7.94 2.30 -7.78
C PHE A 120 9.11 2.96 -8.48
N ASP A 121 9.42 2.51 -9.70
CA ASP A 121 10.46 3.09 -10.53
C ASP A 121 9.82 4.01 -11.59
N LEU A 122 10.53 5.10 -11.87
CA LEU A 122 10.31 6.02 -12.98
C LEU A 122 11.43 5.79 -13.99
N ALA A 123 11.06 5.48 -15.22
CA ALA A 123 12.04 5.41 -16.30
C ALA A 123 12.56 6.82 -16.65
N ALA A 124 13.75 6.91 -17.24
CA ALA A 124 14.37 8.19 -17.57
C ALA A 124 13.48 9.05 -18.47
N GLU A 125 12.81 8.41 -19.43
CA GLU A 125 11.88 9.02 -20.38
C GLU A 125 10.55 9.49 -19.74
N GLU A 126 10.24 9.04 -18.52
CA GLU A 126 9.05 9.49 -17.79
C GLU A 126 9.31 10.75 -16.97
N ILE A 127 10.58 11.14 -16.81
CA ILE A 127 10.99 12.31 -16.05
C ILE A 127 11.16 13.47 -17.04
N PRO A 128 10.33 14.52 -16.96
CA PRO A 128 10.46 15.67 -17.85
C PRO A 128 11.85 16.32 -17.73
N ASP A 129 12.31 16.98 -18.78
CA ASP A 129 13.62 17.66 -18.82
C ASP A 129 13.78 18.72 -17.72
N ASP A 130 12.67 19.33 -17.31
CA ASP A 130 12.65 20.30 -16.23
C ASP A 130 12.75 19.63 -14.85
N GLY A 131 12.63 18.31 -14.74
CA GLY A 131 12.74 17.54 -13.51
C GLY A 131 11.48 17.56 -12.64
N LEU A 132 10.33 17.99 -13.15
CA LEU A 132 9.09 18.00 -12.37
C LEU A 132 8.47 16.58 -12.31
N ILE A 133 8.54 15.96 -11.13
CA ILE A 133 7.94 14.66 -10.83
C ILE A 133 6.62 14.86 -10.08
N CYS A 134 5.51 14.44 -10.67
CA CYS A 134 4.20 14.47 -10.02
C CYS A 134 3.89 13.12 -9.37
N VAL A 135 3.44 13.15 -8.11
CA VAL A 135 2.90 12.00 -7.39
C VAL A 135 1.48 12.32 -6.96
N GLU A 136 0.56 11.43 -7.31
CA GLU A 136 -0.87 11.58 -7.01
C GLU A 136 -1.31 10.49 -6.05
N ALA A 137 -2.19 10.85 -5.12
CA ALA A 137 -2.93 9.91 -4.29
C ALA A 137 -4.42 10.14 -4.52
N LEU A 138 -5.11 9.12 -5.05
CA LEU A 138 -6.56 9.17 -5.29
C LEU A 138 -7.24 7.98 -4.63
N ASP A 139 -8.54 8.10 -4.38
CA ASP A 139 -9.34 6.95 -3.97
C ASP A 139 -9.43 5.96 -5.14
N LEU A 140 -9.50 4.65 -4.88
CA LEU A 140 -9.68 3.66 -5.95
C LEU A 140 -10.95 3.91 -6.77
N MET A 141 -11.97 4.51 -6.16
CA MET A 141 -13.22 4.85 -6.84
C MET A 141 -13.10 6.06 -7.78
N GLU A 142 -11.97 6.78 -7.75
CA GLU A 142 -11.70 7.96 -8.57
C GLU A 142 -10.69 7.71 -9.71
N GLY A 143 -10.45 8.72 -10.55
CA GLY A 143 -9.36 8.77 -11.55
C GLY A 143 -9.48 7.80 -12.73
N ASP A 144 -8.59 7.94 -13.70
CA ASP A 144 -8.52 7.02 -14.85
C ASP A 144 -7.62 5.81 -14.54
N GLY A 145 -7.87 4.66 -15.17
CA GLY A 145 -7.00 3.48 -15.03
C GLY A 145 -7.42 2.47 -13.97
N VAL A 146 -8.61 2.65 -13.38
CA VAL A 146 -9.33 1.59 -12.65
C VAL A 146 -10.49 1.12 -13.51
N SER A 147 -10.62 -0.19 -13.72
CA SER A 147 -11.76 -0.74 -14.45
C SER A 147 -13.07 -0.51 -13.70
N GLU A 148 -14.14 -0.25 -14.44
CA GLU A 148 -15.47 -0.06 -13.84
C GLU A 148 -15.97 -1.34 -13.14
N GLU A 149 -15.61 -2.51 -13.66
CA GLU A 149 -15.89 -3.79 -13.02
C GLU A 149 -15.26 -3.88 -11.62
N VAL A 150 -13.99 -3.48 -11.47
CA VAL A 150 -13.32 -3.44 -10.17
C VAL A 150 -14.11 -2.57 -9.20
N ARG A 151 -14.48 -1.34 -9.62
CA ARG A 151 -15.25 -0.39 -8.79
C ARG A 151 -16.57 -0.98 -8.32
N GLN A 152 -17.30 -1.65 -9.21
CA GLN A 152 -18.57 -2.29 -8.86
C GLN A 152 -18.39 -3.42 -7.85
N ILE A 153 -17.35 -4.26 -7.99
CA ILE A 153 -17.13 -5.42 -7.12
C ILE A 153 -16.66 -4.99 -5.72
N VAL A 154 -15.81 -3.96 -5.64
CA VAL A 154 -15.30 -3.46 -4.35
C VAL A 154 -16.20 -2.38 -3.75
N GLY A 155 -17.20 -1.90 -4.49
CA GLY A 155 -18.20 -0.94 -4.04
C GLY A 155 -18.86 -1.39 -2.73
N GLY A 156 -18.92 -0.49 -1.76
CA GLY A 156 -19.45 -0.78 -0.41
C GLY A 156 -18.53 -1.60 0.49
N ARG A 157 -17.39 -2.09 0.00
CA ARG A 157 -16.34 -2.76 0.81
C ARG A 157 -15.23 -1.80 1.25
N LEU A 158 -15.22 -0.59 0.71
CA LEU A 158 -14.21 0.44 0.96
C LEU A 158 -14.84 1.66 1.63
N MET A 159 -14.04 2.36 2.43
CA MET A 159 -14.42 3.66 2.97
C MET A 159 -14.50 4.67 1.81
N PRO A 160 -15.60 5.46 1.68
CA PRO A 160 -15.66 6.57 0.74
C PRO A 160 -14.64 7.65 1.12
N ASP A 161 -14.13 8.38 0.13
CA ASP A 161 -13.10 9.41 0.30
C ASP A 161 -11.89 8.92 1.11
N GLY A 162 -11.38 7.74 0.76
CA GLY A 162 -10.35 7.02 1.49
C GLY A 162 -9.01 7.75 1.59
N VAL A 163 -8.80 8.80 0.80
CA VAL A 163 -7.59 9.65 0.82
C VAL A 163 -7.69 10.79 1.83
N ALA A 164 -8.88 11.16 2.29
CA ALA A 164 -9.04 12.23 3.26
C ALA A 164 -8.23 11.96 4.53
N GLY A 165 -7.35 12.89 4.90
CA GLY A 165 -6.46 12.76 6.06
C GLY A 165 -5.24 11.84 5.86
N LEU A 166 -4.99 11.38 4.63
CA LEU A 166 -3.76 10.70 4.25
C LEU A 166 -2.58 11.68 4.35
N ARG A 167 -1.51 11.21 4.98
CA ARG A 167 -0.28 11.96 5.18
C ARG A 167 0.85 11.32 4.40
N LEU A 168 1.62 12.18 3.74
CA LEU A 168 2.91 11.83 3.17
C LEU A 168 3.99 12.10 4.20
N ASP A 169 4.40 11.08 4.95
CA ASP A 169 5.37 11.23 6.03
C ASP A 169 6.79 11.39 5.49
N LYS A 170 7.14 10.65 4.44
CA LYS A 170 8.45 10.69 3.78
C LYS A 170 8.33 10.32 2.31
N ILE A 171 9.08 11.00 1.47
CA ILE A 171 9.35 10.57 0.10
C ILE A 171 10.84 10.60 -0.18
N VAL A 172 11.33 9.61 -0.92
CA VAL A 172 12.72 9.46 -1.31
C VAL A 172 12.80 9.26 -2.80
N PHE A 173 13.69 10.01 -3.43
CA PHE A 173 14.09 9.83 -4.83
C PHE A 173 15.54 9.39 -4.85
N GLU A 174 15.82 8.20 -5.33
CA GLU A 174 17.16 7.65 -5.43
C GLU A 174 17.30 6.88 -6.74
N GLU A 175 18.53 6.63 -7.17
CA GLU A 175 18.74 5.71 -8.30
C GLU A 175 18.29 4.30 -7.89
N PRO A 176 17.63 3.54 -8.77
CA PRO A 176 17.34 2.14 -8.50
C PRO A 176 18.64 1.44 -8.12
N PRO A 177 18.68 0.72 -6.99
CA PRO A 177 19.88 0.01 -6.60
C PRO A 177 20.27 -0.99 -7.70
N PRO A 178 21.58 -1.26 -7.89
CA PRO A 178 21.98 -2.43 -8.66
C PRO A 178 21.28 -3.66 -8.07
N ALA A 179 20.91 -4.63 -8.90
CA ALA A 179 20.14 -5.81 -8.47
C ALA A 179 20.68 -6.35 -7.15
N ASP A 180 19.95 -6.05 -6.06
CA ASP A 180 20.37 -6.37 -4.71
C ASP A 180 19.82 -7.74 -4.37
N PHE A 181 20.53 -8.45 -3.51
CA PHE A 181 20.26 -9.84 -3.16
C PHE A 181 18.78 -10.07 -2.87
N ASP A 182 18.13 -10.85 -3.73
CA ASP A 182 16.73 -11.20 -3.60
C ASP A 182 16.59 -12.56 -2.94
N PRO A 183 16.07 -12.66 -1.70
CA PRO A 183 15.84 -13.96 -1.10
C PRO A 183 14.73 -14.71 -1.83
N ASP A 184 14.90 -16.01 -2.08
CA ASP A 184 13.86 -16.84 -2.71
C ASP A 184 12.53 -16.83 -1.94
N THR A 185 12.52 -16.44 -0.66
CA THR A 185 11.32 -16.40 0.18
C THR A 185 11.30 -15.22 1.14
N LEU A 186 10.14 -14.55 1.20
CA LEU A 186 9.80 -13.53 2.17
C LEU A 186 8.63 -13.99 3.04
N ASP A 187 8.62 -13.61 4.32
CA ASP A 187 7.41 -13.74 5.14
C ASP A 187 6.39 -12.64 4.79
N GLY A 188 5.15 -12.81 5.22
CA GLY A 188 4.07 -11.89 4.87
C GLY A 188 4.31 -10.44 5.28
N CYS A 189 4.96 -10.19 6.43
CA CYS A 189 5.32 -8.84 6.85
C CYS A 189 6.40 -8.22 5.94
N ARG A 190 7.39 -8.99 5.52
CA ARG A 190 8.40 -8.53 4.56
C ARG A 190 7.82 -8.29 3.16
N CYS A 191 6.88 -9.12 2.69
CA CYS A 191 6.15 -8.83 1.45
C CYS A 191 5.48 -7.44 1.46
N GLU A 192 4.95 -7.01 2.61
CA GLU A 192 4.37 -5.67 2.77
C GLU A 192 5.43 -4.57 2.91
N LEU A 193 6.55 -4.84 3.58
CA LEU A 193 7.68 -3.92 3.70
C LEU A 193 8.30 -3.59 2.34
N TYR A 194 8.43 -4.57 1.44
CA TYR A 194 8.94 -4.37 0.08
C TYR A 194 7.89 -3.85 -0.90
N SER A 195 6.74 -3.39 -0.39
CA SER A 195 5.59 -2.89 -1.17
C SER A 195 4.95 -3.89 -2.14
N LEU A 196 5.41 -5.15 -2.19
CA LEU A 196 4.82 -6.20 -3.03
C LEU A 196 3.36 -6.46 -2.66
N VAL A 197 3.05 -6.45 -1.35
CA VAL A 197 1.70 -6.64 -0.86
C VAL A 197 1.24 -5.43 -0.04
N SER A 198 -0.04 -5.10 -0.07
CA SER A 198 -0.64 -4.19 0.91
C SER A 198 -1.87 -4.82 1.56
N ALA A 199 -1.85 -4.98 2.88
CA ALA A 199 -2.84 -5.75 3.62
C ALA A 199 -3.44 -4.98 4.80
N GLY A 200 -3.60 -3.66 4.68
CA GLY A 200 -4.28 -2.84 5.71
C GLY A 200 -3.41 -2.49 6.91
N GLY A 201 -2.12 -2.13 6.72
CA GLY A 201 -1.09 -1.84 7.75
C GLY A 201 -1.60 -1.23 9.07
N LEU A 202 -1.13 -1.62 10.27
CA LEU A 202 0.20 -1.31 10.84
C LEU A 202 1.30 -2.32 10.51
N ALA A 203 2.41 -1.88 9.92
CA ALA A 203 3.61 -2.69 9.78
C ALA A 203 4.06 -3.19 11.18
N ASN A 204 4.31 -4.49 11.31
CA ASN A 204 4.95 -5.03 12.50
C ASN A 204 6.34 -4.35 12.59
N VAL A 205 6.52 -3.42 13.53
CA VAL A 205 7.79 -2.68 13.71
C VAL A 205 8.94 -3.66 13.98
N ASN A 206 8.60 -4.84 14.53
CA ASN A 206 9.45 -6.02 14.57
C ASN A 206 9.31 -6.76 13.22
N ARG A 207 10.30 -6.55 12.34
CA ARG A 207 10.30 -6.69 10.87
C ARG A 207 10.04 -8.09 10.26
N GLN A 208 9.34 -9.00 10.93
CA GLN A 208 9.18 -10.39 10.49
C GLN A 208 7.85 -11.01 10.93
N GLY A 209 7.39 -12.00 10.17
CA GLY A 209 6.28 -12.90 10.55
C GLY A 209 5.07 -12.87 9.62
N VAL A 210 4.01 -13.56 10.06
CA VAL A 210 2.76 -13.68 9.30
C VAL A 210 1.97 -12.38 9.32
N ARG A 211 1.38 -12.01 8.18
CA ARG A 211 0.57 -10.81 8.03
C ARG A 211 -0.92 -11.14 8.12
N LEU A 212 -1.65 -10.48 9.03
CA LEU A 212 -3.10 -10.70 9.19
C LEU A 212 -3.89 -9.95 8.09
N LEU A 213 -4.82 -10.63 7.43
CA LEU A 213 -5.62 -10.08 6.33
C LEU A 213 -7.03 -9.71 6.84
N ARG A 214 -7.09 -8.72 7.74
CA ARG A 214 -8.34 -8.34 8.44
C ARG A 214 -9.37 -7.64 7.57
N SER A 215 -8.98 -7.16 6.40
CA SER A 215 -9.86 -6.46 5.47
C SER A 215 -10.70 -7.40 4.60
N GLY A 216 -10.47 -8.73 4.68
CA GLY A 216 -11.05 -9.69 3.71
C GLY A 216 -10.50 -9.52 2.29
N MET A 217 -9.45 -8.70 2.13
CA MET A 217 -8.75 -8.47 0.89
C MET A 217 -7.33 -8.02 1.15
N PHE A 218 -6.47 -8.16 0.15
CA PHE A 218 -5.15 -7.53 0.09
C PHE A 218 -4.81 -7.19 -1.35
N VAL A 219 -3.85 -6.29 -1.52
CA VAL A 219 -3.34 -5.87 -2.83
C VAL A 219 -2.01 -6.59 -3.08
N ILE A 220 -1.80 -7.03 -4.31
CA ILE A 220 -0.49 -7.41 -4.85
C ILE A 220 -0.10 -6.33 -5.84
N ASN A 221 0.99 -5.64 -5.58
CA ASN A 221 1.47 -4.56 -6.42
C ASN A 221 2.45 -5.05 -7.50
N PRO A 222 2.70 -4.20 -8.51
CA PRO A 222 3.76 -4.47 -9.48
C PRO A 222 5.12 -4.65 -8.80
N VAL A 223 5.87 -5.63 -9.30
CA VAL A 223 7.18 -5.98 -8.78
C VAL A 223 8.21 -5.00 -9.31
N LEU A 224 9.08 -4.52 -8.41
CA LEU A 224 10.21 -3.68 -8.79
C LEU A 224 11.27 -4.51 -9.54
N PRO A 225 11.87 -3.97 -10.61
CA PRO A 225 13.07 -4.54 -11.20
C PRO A 225 14.17 -4.77 -10.15
N GLY A 226 14.77 -5.97 -10.19
CA GLY A 226 15.86 -6.36 -9.28
C GLY A 226 15.42 -6.55 -7.82
N ALA A 227 14.16 -6.90 -7.56
CA ALA A 227 13.62 -7.16 -6.23
C ALA A 227 12.80 -8.47 -6.18
N PHE A 228 12.33 -8.83 -4.99
CA PHE A 228 11.51 -10.01 -4.74
C PHE A 228 10.37 -10.21 -5.72
N GLY A 229 10.41 -11.34 -6.43
CA GLY A 229 9.41 -11.72 -7.41
C GLY A 229 9.71 -11.25 -8.83
N SER A 230 10.85 -10.60 -9.06
CA SER A 230 11.21 -10.07 -10.39
C SER A 230 11.67 -11.15 -11.37
N THR A 231 12.07 -12.32 -10.87
CA THR A 231 12.53 -13.47 -11.68
C THR A 231 11.42 -14.21 -12.41
N GLY A 232 10.16 -13.93 -12.06
CA GLY A 232 9.02 -14.43 -12.80
C GLY A 232 7.83 -14.75 -11.91
N ARG A 233 7.74 -16.00 -11.48
CA ARG A 233 6.51 -16.53 -10.86
C ARG A 233 6.60 -16.36 -9.34
N ILE A 234 5.53 -15.83 -8.74
CA ILE A 234 5.41 -15.70 -7.30
C ILE A 234 4.35 -16.68 -6.79
N THR A 235 4.65 -17.38 -5.71
CA THR A 235 3.67 -18.17 -4.96
C THR A 235 3.44 -17.54 -3.60
N LEU A 236 2.20 -17.13 -3.31
CA LEU A 236 1.81 -16.62 -2.00
C LEU A 236 1.17 -17.74 -1.18
N ARG A 237 1.65 -17.95 0.03
CA ARG A 237 1.12 -18.94 0.98
C ARG A 237 0.19 -18.25 1.96
N LEU A 238 -1.09 -18.59 1.89
CA LEU A 238 -2.15 -18.09 2.76
C LEU A 238 -2.49 -19.14 3.81
N GLY A 239 -2.42 -18.78 5.09
CA GLY A 239 -2.79 -19.62 6.22
C GLY A 239 -3.97 -19.07 7.00
N THR A 240 -4.37 -19.78 8.06
CA THR A 240 -5.38 -19.31 9.01
C THR A 240 -4.81 -19.22 10.42
N LYS A 241 -5.12 -18.13 11.13
CA LYS A 241 -4.85 -17.99 12.56
C LYS A 241 -6.15 -17.95 13.34
N ALA A 242 -6.21 -18.61 14.50
CA ALA A 242 -7.35 -18.49 15.40
C ALA A 242 -7.49 -17.03 15.85
N GLU A 243 -8.70 -16.50 15.78
CA GLU A 243 -8.96 -15.16 16.30
C GLU A 243 -8.81 -15.18 17.84
N PRO A 244 -7.98 -14.30 18.43
CA PRO A 244 -7.91 -14.19 19.87
C PRO A 244 -9.28 -13.77 20.41
N ALA A 245 -9.77 -14.45 21.44
CA ALA A 245 -10.99 -14.04 22.12
C ALA A 245 -10.78 -12.61 22.65
N ALA A 246 -11.70 -11.69 22.31
CA ALA A 246 -11.58 -10.26 22.61
C ALA A 246 -11.52 -9.91 24.11
N ILE A 247 -11.68 -10.89 24.99
CA ILE A 247 -11.69 -10.71 26.44
C ILE A 247 -10.85 -11.84 27.05
N ILE A 248 -9.62 -11.52 27.45
CA ILE A 248 -8.93 -12.27 28.50
C ILE A 248 -9.18 -11.47 29.78
N PRO A 249 -10.06 -11.91 30.69
CA PRO A 249 -10.27 -11.20 31.94
C PRO A 249 -8.94 -11.06 32.68
N ALA A 250 -8.63 -9.86 33.18
CA ALA A 250 -7.42 -9.57 33.95
C ALA A 250 -7.25 -10.47 35.20
N THR A 251 -8.29 -11.23 35.57
CA THR A 251 -8.32 -12.21 36.65
C THR A 251 -7.81 -13.60 36.26
N TRP A 252 -7.39 -13.84 35.02
CA TRP A 252 -6.80 -15.12 34.55
C TRP A 252 -5.35 -15.33 35.03
N ARG A 253 -5.16 -15.36 36.35
CA ARG A 253 -3.98 -15.98 36.98
C ARG A 253 -4.16 -17.50 36.94
N ARG A 254 -3.38 -18.24 36.11
CA ARG A 254 -2.93 -19.66 36.30
C ARG A 254 -2.64 -20.35 34.95
N MET A 255 -1.49 -21.02 34.81
CA MET A 255 -1.09 -21.92 33.69
C MET A 255 -2.20 -22.82 33.10
N ASN A 256 -3.20 -23.23 33.88
CA ASN A 256 -4.33 -24.04 33.41
C ASN A 256 -5.30 -23.28 32.46
N SER A 257 -5.26 -21.94 32.42
CA SER A 257 -5.98 -21.14 31.43
C SER A 257 -5.25 -21.11 30.09
N GLU A 258 -3.91 -21.09 30.08
CA GLU A 258 -3.10 -21.14 28.85
C GLU A 258 -3.24 -22.48 28.13
N LEU A 259 -3.16 -23.60 28.85
CA LEU A 259 -3.39 -24.93 28.25
C LEU A 259 -4.82 -25.10 27.72
N ARG A 260 -5.83 -24.50 28.38
CA ARG A 260 -7.21 -24.48 27.89
C ARG A 260 -7.38 -23.56 26.68
N TRP A 261 -6.71 -22.40 26.69
CA TRP A 261 -6.68 -21.47 25.56
C TRP A 261 -5.98 -22.10 24.35
N LEU A 262 -4.83 -22.73 24.54
CA LEU A 262 -4.12 -23.50 23.52
C LEU A 262 -5.03 -24.61 23.00
N ARG A 263 -5.63 -25.44 23.85
CA ARG A 263 -6.59 -26.47 23.39
C ARG A 263 -7.77 -25.89 22.62
N HIS A 264 -8.30 -24.73 23.02
CA HIS A 264 -9.42 -24.09 22.33
C HIS A 264 -9.00 -23.47 20.99
N ALA A 265 -7.83 -22.81 20.94
CA ALA A 265 -7.24 -22.27 19.73
C ALA A 265 -6.85 -23.39 18.75
N THR A 266 -6.22 -24.45 19.25
CA THR A 266 -5.90 -25.66 18.48
C THR A 266 -7.18 -26.35 18.01
N ARG A 267 -8.25 -26.43 18.81
CA ARG A 267 -9.55 -26.98 18.35
C ARG A 267 -10.21 -26.13 17.26
N LYS A 268 -10.09 -24.80 17.35
CA LYS A 268 -10.52 -23.88 16.28
C LYS A 268 -9.68 -24.07 15.00
N LEU A 269 -8.37 -24.28 15.12
CA LEU A 269 -7.45 -24.49 14.00
C LEU A 269 -7.57 -25.88 13.37
N ILE A 270 -7.81 -26.93 14.15
CA ILE A 270 -8.00 -28.32 13.66
C ILE A 270 -9.21 -28.42 12.72
N ARG A 271 -10.19 -27.53 12.86
CA ARG A 271 -11.38 -27.43 11.99
C ARG A 271 -11.33 -26.22 11.05
N ALA A 272 -10.25 -25.45 11.07
CA ALA A 272 -10.13 -24.28 10.22
C ALA A 272 -9.89 -24.72 8.77
N ALA A 273 -10.83 -24.39 7.89
CA ALA A 273 -10.62 -24.52 6.46
C ALA A 273 -9.50 -23.56 6.01
N ALA A 274 -8.75 -23.93 4.98
CA ALA A 274 -7.79 -23.03 4.36
C ALA A 274 -8.48 -21.74 3.85
N PRO A 275 -7.77 -20.60 3.80
CA PRO A 275 -8.35 -19.37 3.28
C PRO A 275 -8.84 -19.55 1.85
N THR A 276 -10.07 -19.16 1.57
CA THR A 276 -10.63 -19.28 0.22
C THR A 276 -10.39 -17.97 -0.52
N VAL A 277 -9.62 -18.03 -1.61
CA VAL A 277 -9.52 -16.91 -2.56
C VAL A 277 -10.75 -16.94 -3.46
N GLU A 278 -11.59 -15.91 -3.34
CA GLU A 278 -12.85 -15.76 -4.08
C GLU A 278 -12.59 -15.31 -5.50
N ARG A 279 -11.77 -14.26 -5.64
CA ARG A 279 -11.50 -13.58 -6.90
C ARG A 279 -10.17 -12.84 -6.85
N ILE A 280 -9.54 -12.68 -8.01
CA ILE A 280 -8.43 -11.74 -8.21
C ILE A 280 -8.86 -10.75 -9.27
N LEU A 281 -8.73 -9.47 -8.95
CA LEU A 281 -9.05 -8.38 -9.85
C LEU A 281 -7.77 -7.64 -10.21
N ASN A 282 -7.44 -7.54 -11.48
CA ASN A 282 -6.47 -6.55 -11.96
C ASN A 282 -7.14 -5.17 -11.91
N VAL A 283 -6.54 -4.22 -11.20
CA VAL A 283 -7.12 -2.88 -11.01
C VAL A 283 -7.42 -2.22 -12.36
N ARG A 284 -6.54 -2.39 -13.34
CA ARG A 284 -6.68 -1.81 -14.68
C ARG A 284 -7.61 -2.61 -15.58
N ASP A 285 -7.46 -3.94 -15.57
CA ASP A 285 -8.04 -4.81 -16.61
C ASP A 285 -9.31 -5.56 -16.17
N GLY A 286 -9.73 -5.47 -14.90
CA GLY A 286 -10.92 -6.15 -14.39
C GLY A 286 -10.61 -7.54 -13.84
N ASP A 287 -11.51 -8.51 -14.04
CA ASP A 287 -11.29 -9.88 -13.56
C ASP A 287 -10.00 -10.49 -14.16
N ALA A 288 -9.08 -10.91 -13.30
CA ALA A 288 -7.86 -11.62 -13.71
C ALA A 288 -8.11 -13.12 -13.92
N GLY A 289 -9.35 -13.56 -13.76
CA GLY A 289 -9.77 -14.95 -13.88
C GLY A 289 -9.50 -15.75 -12.61
N ARG A 290 -9.68 -17.08 -12.71
CA ARG A 290 -9.46 -17.98 -11.57
C ARG A 290 -7.96 -18.22 -11.37
N PRO A 291 -7.39 -17.85 -10.22
CA PRO A 291 -5.99 -18.10 -9.99
C PRO A 291 -5.71 -19.60 -9.85
N LYS A 292 -4.52 -20.01 -10.26
CA LYS A 292 -4.00 -21.33 -9.93
C LYS A 292 -3.82 -21.37 -8.42
N ARG A 293 -4.61 -22.23 -7.77
CA ARG A 293 -4.60 -22.40 -6.32
C ARG A 293 -4.39 -23.86 -5.97
N ARG A 294 -3.56 -24.10 -4.96
CA ARG A 294 -3.37 -25.42 -4.35
C ARG A 294 -3.74 -25.34 -2.88
N VAL A 295 -4.63 -26.21 -2.44
CA VAL A 295 -5.05 -26.26 -1.03
C VAL A 295 -4.40 -27.47 -0.37
N GLN A 296 -3.71 -27.26 0.75
CA GLN A 296 -3.09 -28.31 1.55
C GLN A 296 -3.38 -28.05 3.03
N GLY A 297 -4.32 -28.81 3.59
CA GLY A 297 -4.75 -28.64 4.98
C GLY A 297 -5.40 -27.27 5.22
N ASN A 298 -4.80 -26.45 6.08
CA ASN A 298 -5.23 -25.09 6.39
C ASN A 298 -4.47 -24.02 5.58
N ILE A 299 -3.72 -24.42 4.55
CA ILE A 299 -2.92 -23.53 3.71
C ILE A 299 -3.51 -23.52 2.29
N THR A 300 -3.60 -22.32 1.72
CA THR A 300 -3.88 -22.09 0.30
C THR A 300 -2.66 -21.45 -0.33
N GLU A 301 -2.04 -22.13 -1.28
CA GLU A 301 -1.00 -21.57 -2.13
C GLU A 301 -1.65 -20.92 -3.35
N LEU A 302 -1.28 -19.67 -3.61
CA LEU A 302 -1.76 -18.85 -4.70
C LEU A 302 -0.60 -18.60 -5.66
N GLU A 303 -0.69 -19.18 -6.86
CA GLU A 303 0.32 -19.02 -7.91
C GLU A 303 -0.06 -17.85 -8.83
N LEU A 304 0.86 -16.89 -8.95
CA LEU A 304 0.69 -15.70 -9.77
C LEU A 304 1.52 -15.86 -11.06
N PRO A 305 0.87 -15.93 -12.24
CA PRO A 305 1.56 -16.08 -13.50
C PRO A 305 2.21 -14.75 -13.89
N SER A 306 3.54 -14.70 -13.80
CA SER A 306 4.40 -13.53 -14.11
C SER A 306 4.29 -12.35 -13.14
N PRO A 307 5.29 -11.43 -13.11
CA PRO A 307 5.23 -10.26 -12.26
C PRO A 307 4.04 -9.40 -12.68
N ALA A 308 3.19 -9.05 -11.71
CA ALA A 308 2.05 -8.19 -11.96
C ALA A 308 2.53 -6.87 -12.59
N ARG A 309 1.93 -6.46 -13.71
CA ARG A 309 2.23 -5.18 -14.37
C ARG A 309 1.32 -4.04 -13.89
N SER A 310 0.26 -4.40 -13.19
CA SER A 310 -0.71 -3.49 -12.58
C SER A 310 -1.08 -4.07 -11.22
N PRO A 311 -1.46 -3.23 -10.22
CA PRO A 311 -1.93 -3.73 -8.94
C PRO A 311 -3.10 -4.72 -9.10
N MET A 312 -3.12 -5.77 -8.29
CA MET A 312 -4.18 -6.77 -8.25
C MET A 312 -4.80 -6.81 -6.85
N ILE A 313 -6.12 -6.85 -6.78
CA ILE A 313 -6.88 -7.01 -5.54
C ILE A 313 -7.27 -8.48 -5.39
N VAL A 314 -6.84 -9.10 -4.30
CA VAL A 314 -7.22 -10.48 -3.97
C VAL A 314 -8.30 -10.44 -2.89
N LEU A 315 -9.47 -10.97 -3.22
CA LEU A 315 -10.59 -11.10 -2.27
C LEU A 315 -10.50 -12.47 -1.58
N VAL A 316 -10.53 -12.45 -0.25
CA VAL A 316 -10.37 -13.64 0.59
C VAL A 316 -11.58 -13.78 1.50
N SER A 317 -12.27 -14.92 1.44
CA SER A 317 -13.39 -15.20 2.33
C SER A 317 -12.90 -15.32 3.78
N ALA A 318 -13.60 -14.65 4.69
CA ALA A 318 -13.44 -14.91 6.12
C ALA A 318 -14.15 -16.21 6.48
N ALA A 319 -13.50 -17.05 7.29
CA ALA A 319 -14.12 -18.22 7.90
C ALA A 319 -14.38 -17.95 9.39
N GLN A 320 -15.49 -18.47 9.92
CA GLN A 320 -15.95 -18.12 11.26
C GLN A 320 -14.92 -18.50 12.34
N GLY A 321 -14.50 -17.51 13.14
CA GLY A 321 -13.57 -17.71 14.26
C GLY A 321 -12.09 -17.86 13.89
N VAL A 322 -11.74 -17.65 12.62
CA VAL A 322 -10.35 -17.62 12.12
C VAL A 322 -10.11 -16.41 11.22
N ILE A 323 -8.86 -15.95 11.19
CA ILE A 323 -8.42 -14.82 10.39
C ILE A 323 -7.45 -15.34 9.33
N PRO A 324 -7.70 -15.07 8.03
CA PRO A 324 -6.73 -15.36 6.98
C PRO A 324 -5.42 -14.60 7.21
N THR A 325 -4.29 -15.24 6.91
CA THR A 325 -2.97 -14.67 7.05
C THR A 325 -2.15 -14.91 5.79
N LEU A 326 -1.33 -13.93 5.39
CA LEU A 326 -0.24 -14.16 4.45
C LEU A 326 0.97 -14.66 5.24
N GLU A 327 1.35 -15.92 5.03
CA GLU A 327 2.48 -16.54 5.72
C GLU A 327 3.80 -16.17 5.05
N SER A 328 3.85 -16.31 3.73
CA SER A 328 5.05 -16.05 2.93
C SER A 328 4.73 -15.83 1.45
N GLY A 329 5.67 -15.23 0.73
CA GLY A 329 5.80 -15.30 -0.71
C GLY A 329 7.08 -16.04 -1.07
N THR A 330 7.05 -16.87 -2.11
CA THR A 330 8.22 -17.54 -2.69
C THR A 330 8.36 -17.15 -4.16
N SER A 331 9.56 -16.69 -4.54
CA SER A 331 9.92 -16.38 -5.93
C SER A 331 10.50 -17.62 -6.60
N HIS A 332 10.24 -17.76 -7.91
CA HIS A 332 10.74 -18.84 -8.76
C HIS A 332 11.39 -18.26 -10.02
#